data_AF-A0AAU9W0R0-F1
#
_entry.id   AF-A0AAU9W0R0-F1
#
_cell.length_a   1.000
_cell.length_b   1.000
_cell.length_c   1.000
_cell.angle_alpha   90.00
_cell.angle_beta   90.00
_cell.angle_gamma   90.00
#
_symmetry.space_group_name_H-M   'P 1'
#
loop_
_entity.id
_entity.type
_entity.pdbx_description
1 polymer ?
#
loop_
_entity_poly.entity_id
_entity_poly.type
_entity_poly.pdbx_seq_one_letter_code
_entity_poly.pdbx_strand_id
1 'polypeptide(L)'
;MAGGGLHSSVFLVMVSGQIESARFPEFDDLYCKYSFVYGQDWVVTSGWEEGISQTTKKSLDRRQVFVFNFPLDITFKSTSPYGWPQLVISCYGLDAFGHDVVRGYGAVHVPISPGSHTRELPMFVPESSSKFQKFTSWFLGRRPEFVDPKVVAQGEGREVTRVRSQGSVKVTFSVVTRDMKKLGYDTEAATVAIPHLAPGNTGITTIRPESQAHGTESHS
;
A
#
# COMPACT_ATOMS: atom_id res chain seq x y z
N MET A 1 21.39 29.55 32.24
CA MET A 1 20.79 28.20 32.26
C MET A 1 20.29 27.89 30.85
N ALA A 2 21.17 27.36 30.00
CA ALA A 2 20.84 27.04 28.62
C ALA A 2 20.23 25.63 28.55
N GLY A 3 18.91 25.55 28.54
CA GLY A 3 18.20 24.33 28.17
C GLY A 3 18.21 24.17 26.66
N GLY A 4 19.35 23.78 26.08
CA GLY A 4 19.43 23.36 24.69
C GLY A 4 18.63 22.07 24.52
N GLY A 5 17.33 22.20 24.22
CA GLY A 5 16.50 21.06 23.89
C GLY A 5 17.12 20.34 22.68
N LEU A 6 17.46 19.06 22.84
CA LEU A 6 17.94 18.25 21.74
C LEU A 6 16.91 18.32 20.61
N HIS A 7 17.22 19.03 19.53
CA HIS A 7 16.51 18.86 18.28
C HIS A 7 16.63 17.38 17.91
N SER A 8 15.49 16.68 17.81
CA SER A 8 15.51 15.31 17.28
C SER A 8 16.10 15.40 15.87
N SER A 9 17.26 14.79 15.65
CA SER A 9 17.91 14.74 14.34
C SER A 9 17.23 13.76 13.38
N VAL A 10 16.19 13.08 13.87
CA VAL A 10 15.50 11.98 13.20
C VAL A 10 13.99 12.18 13.33
N PHE A 11 13.25 11.65 12.37
CA PHE A 11 11.81 11.45 12.46
C PHE A 11 11.48 9.96 12.54
N LEU A 12 10.28 9.64 13.02
CA LEU A 12 9.77 8.28 13.06
C LEU A 12 8.50 8.14 12.21
N VAL A 13 8.34 6.97 11.60
CA VAL A 13 7.15 6.55 10.87
C VAL A 13 6.70 5.20 11.44
N MET A 14 5.61 5.21 12.19
CA MET A 14 4.96 4.02 12.70
C MET A 14 3.86 3.62 11.71
N VAL A 15 3.84 2.36 11.32
CA VAL A 15 2.91 1.80 10.34
C VAL A 15 2.26 0.58 10.97
N SER A 16 0.96 0.65 11.21
CA SER A 16 0.14 -0.52 11.52
C SER A 16 -0.91 -0.75 10.43
N GLY A 17 -1.55 -1.92 10.40
CA GLY A 17 -2.58 -2.21 9.42
C GLY A 17 -2.70 -3.70 9.14
N GLN A 18 -3.16 -4.03 7.93
CA GLN A 18 -3.30 -5.41 7.51
C GLN A 18 -3.34 -5.57 5.99
N ILE A 19 -2.83 -6.71 5.53
CA ILE A 19 -3.20 -7.29 4.25
C ILE A 19 -4.61 -7.85 4.43
N GLU A 20 -5.62 -7.11 4.00
CA GLU A 20 -7.02 -7.40 4.31
C GLU A 20 -7.55 -8.55 3.45
N SER A 21 -7.45 -8.40 2.13
CA SER A 21 -8.03 -9.35 1.18
C SER A 21 -7.35 -9.31 -0.18
N ALA A 22 -7.66 -10.29 -1.02
CA ALA A 22 -7.23 -10.29 -2.42
C ALA A 22 -8.33 -10.80 -3.37
N ARG A 23 -8.19 -10.44 -4.64
CA ARG A 23 -9.03 -10.85 -5.76
C ARG A 23 -8.15 -11.49 -6.83
N PHE A 24 -8.30 -12.79 -7.00
CA PHE A 24 -7.62 -13.57 -8.02
C PHE A 24 -8.64 -14.51 -8.66
N PRO A 25 -9.13 -14.21 -9.88
CA PRO A 25 -10.20 -15.00 -10.49
C PRO A 25 -9.82 -16.46 -10.74
N GLU A 26 -8.56 -16.72 -11.10
CA GLU A 26 -8.08 -18.00 -11.63
C GLU A 26 -7.62 -19.02 -10.58
N PHE A 27 -7.57 -18.65 -9.29
CA PHE A 27 -7.00 -19.49 -8.22
C PHE A 27 -7.98 -19.68 -7.09
N ASP A 28 -7.95 -20.80 -6.37
CA ASP A 28 -8.90 -21.08 -5.29
C ASP A 28 -8.27 -21.13 -3.89
N ASP A 29 -6.95 -21.25 -3.82
CA ASP A 29 -6.16 -21.24 -2.58
C ASP A 29 -5.00 -20.27 -2.73
N LEU A 30 -4.83 -19.34 -1.77
CA LEU A 30 -3.73 -18.38 -1.75
C LEU A 30 -3.18 -18.13 -0.35
N TYR A 31 -1.88 -17.89 -0.27
CA TYR A 31 -1.23 -17.20 0.85
C TYR A 31 -0.35 -16.05 0.34
N CYS A 32 -0.02 -15.12 1.23
CA CYS A 32 0.79 -13.95 0.91
C CYS A 32 2.10 -14.00 1.70
N LYS A 33 3.20 -13.66 1.03
CA LYS A 33 4.44 -13.21 1.70
C LYS A 33 4.54 -11.71 1.54
N TYR A 34 4.92 -10.99 2.58
CA TYR A 34 5.23 -9.57 2.48
C TYR A 34 6.65 -9.28 2.95
N SER A 35 7.20 -8.18 2.45
CA SER A 35 8.41 -7.57 2.99
C SER A 35 8.37 -6.05 2.82
N PHE A 36 9.02 -5.32 3.72
CA PHE A 36 9.28 -3.89 3.55
C PHE A 36 10.61 -3.67 2.84
N VAL A 37 10.63 -2.76 1.87
CA VAL A 37 11.83 -2.30 1.16
C VAL A 37 11.97 -0.80 1.37
N TYR A 38 13.18 -0.36 1.71
CA TYR A 38 13.45 1.02 2.08
C TYR A 38 14.91 1.38 1.79
N GLY A 39 15.21 2.67 1.76
CA GLY A 39 16.54 3.21 1.48
C GLY A 39 17.50 3.08 2.67
N GLN A 40 18.79 3.31 2.43
CA GLN A 40 19.86 3.07 3.40
C GLN A 40 19.79 3.92 4.69
N ASP A 41 19.14 5.09 4.64
CA ASP A 41 18.98 5.95 5.82
C ASP A 41 17.89 5.46 6.79
N TRP A 42 17.00 4.59 6.31
CA TRP A 42 15.89 4.07 7.09
C TRP A 42 16.36 2.91 7.97
N VAL A 43 15.99 2.95 9.24
CA VAL A 43 16.27 1.91 10.22
C VAL A 43 14.97 1.45 10.86
N VAL A 44 14.76 0.13 10.92
CA VAL A 44 13.63 -0.46 11.63
C VAL A 44 13.92 -0.48 13.12
N THR A 45 13.04 0.12 13.92
CA THR A 45 13.21 0.20 15.38
C THR A 45 12.33 -0.78 16.14
N SER A 46 11.24 -1.24 15.53
CA SER A 46 10.32 -2.24 16.10
C SER A 46 9.40 -2.82 15.04
N GLY A 47 8.79 -3.98 15.34
CA GLY A 47 7.84 -4.66 14.46
C GLY A 47 8.51 -5.64 13.49
N TRP A 48 7.78 -6.03 12.44
CA TRP A 48 8.18 -7.10 11.53
C TRP A 48 8.44 -6.57 10.12
N GLU A 49 9.63 -6.84 9.59
CA GLU A 49 10.03 -6.44 8.24
C GLU A 49 9.42 -7.32 7.16
N GLU A 50 9.15 -8.58 7.49
CA GLU A 50 8.62 -9.59 6.60
C GLU A 50 7.68 -10.53 7.35
N GLY A 51 6.81 -11.19 6.60
CA GLY A 51 5.87 -12.15 7.15
C GLY A 51 5.19 -13.01 6.10
N ILE A 52 4.68 -14.16 6.54
CA ILE A 52 3.94 -15.11 5.70
C ILE A 52 2.57 -15.31 6.33
N SER A 53 1.51 -15.08 5.54
CA SER A 53 0.14 -15.28 6.00
C SER A 53 -0.23 -16.75 6.08
N GLN A 54 -1.37 -17.02 6.70
CA GLN A 54 -2.07 -18.28 6.52
C GLN A 54 -2.49 -18.48 5.05
N THR A 55 -2.67 -19.74 4.68
CA THR A 55 -3.36 -20.12 3.43
C THR A 55 -4.86 -19.91 3.59
N THR A 56 -5.47 -19.29 2.60
CA THR A 56 -6.88 -18.92 2.57
C THR A 56 -7.54 -19.49 1.33
N LYS A 57 -8.82 -19.85 1.46
CA LYS A 57 -9.65 -20.26 0.33
C LYS A 57 -10.45 -19.09 -0.20
N LYS A 58 -10.68 -19.07 -1.51
CA LYS A 58 -11.60 -18.12 -2.14
C LYS A 58 -12.99 -18.30 -1.55
N SER A 59 -13.63 -17.20 -1.15
CA SER A 59 -15.01 -17.23 -0.65
C SER A 59 -15.96 -17.76 -1.72
N LEU A 60 -16.92 -18.60 -1.32
CA LEU A 60 -17.94 -19.13 -2.22
C LEU A 60 -19.09 -18.15 -2.48
N ASP A 61 -19.12 -17.03 -1.77
CA ASP A 61 -20.11 -15.99 -2.00
C ASP A 61 -19.85 -15.21 -3.29
N ARG A 62 -20.79 -14.32 -3.66
CA ARG A 62 -20.67 -13.49 -4.87
C ARG A 62 -19.43 -12.59 -4.89
N ARG A 63 -18.76 -12.39 -3.75
CA ARG A 63 -17.58 -11.53 -3.67
C ARG A 63 -16.35 -12.22 -4.23
N GLN A 64 -16.26 -13.56 -4.13
CA GLN A 64 -15.15 -14.37 -4.65
C GLN A 64 -13.78 -13.81 -4.20
N VAL A 65 -13.64 -13.55 -2.90
CA VAL A 65 -12.45 -12.90 -2.30
C VAL A 65 -11.68 -13.87 -1.41
N PHE A 66 -10.38 -13.65 -1.35
CA PHE A 66 -9.50 -14.23 -0.34
C PHE A 66 -9.44 -13.27 0.84
N VAL A 67 -9.72 -13.74 2.05
CA VAL A 67 -9.66 -12.91 3.27
C VAL A 67 -8.48 -13.35 4.10
N PHE A 68 -7.51 -12.45 4.27
CA PHE A 68 -6.32 -12.69 5.07
C PHE A 68 -6.43 -12.03 6.44
N ASN A 69 -6.77 -10.74 6.50
CA ASN A 69 -6.64 -9.93 7.71
C ASN A 69 -5.28 -10.12 8.39
N PHE A 70 -4.21 -10.21 7.59
CA PHE A 70 -2.88 -10.52 8.08
C PHE A 70 -2.20 -9.24 8.56
N PRO A 71 -1.74 -9.16 9.82
CA PRO A 71 -1.33 -7.90 10.42
C PRO A 71 -0.03 -7.37 9.81
N LEU A 72 0.04 -6.04 9.72
CA LEU A 72 1.24 -5.27 9.44
C LEU A 72 1.51 -4.39 10.67
N ASP A 73 2.73 -4.45 11.19
CA ASP A 73 3.17 -3.60 12.29
C ASP A 73 4.69 -3.40 12.21
N ILE A 74 5.10 -2.17 11.95
CA ILE A 74 6.52 -1.80 11.81
C ILE A 74 6.71 -0.32 12.16
N THR A 75 7.84 -0.01 12.79
CA THR A 75 8.26 1.37 13.03
C THR A 75 9.62 1.61 12.43
N PHE A 76 9.72 2.69 11.66
CA PHE A 76 10.94 3.17 11.08
C PHE A 76 11.42 4.46 11.72
N LYS A 77 12.72 4.67 11.66
CA LYS A 77 13.42 5.91 11.99
C LYS A 77 14.28 6.31 10.81
N SER A 78 14.32 7.59 10.49
CA SER A 78 15.15 8.13 9.40
C SER A 78 15.53 9.59 9.66
N THR A 79 16.58 10.08 9.00
CA THR A 79 16.93 11.51 8.93
C THR A 79 16.45 12.16 7.63
N SER A 80 16.15 11.35 6.61
CA SER A 80 15.78 11.76 5.26
C SER A 80 14.60 10.93 4.72
N PRO A 81 13.65 11.54 3.99
CA PRO A 81 12.55 10.82 3.35
C PRO A 81 12.98 10.03 2.11
N TYR A 82 14.22 10.20 1.62
CA TYR A 82 14.73 9.49 0.45
C TYR A 82 14.71 7.97 0.65
N GLY A 83 14.29 7.22 -0.37
CA GLY A 83 14.12 5.76 -0.26
C GLY A 83 12.96 5.35 0.64
N TRP A 84 11.86 6.12 0.60
CA TRP A 84 10.67 5.91 1.43
C TRP A 84 10.19 4.45 1.45
N PRO A 85 9.76 3.90 2.62
CA PRO A 85 9.36 2.51 2.74
C PRO A 85 8.23 2.09 1.78
N GLN A 86 8.40 0.93 1.19
CA GLN A 86 7.43 0.26 0.33
C GLN A 86 7.09 -1.11 0.91
N LEU A 87 5.80 -1.43 0.94
CA LEU A 87 5.32 -2.79 1.18
C LEU A 87 5.32 -3.55 -0.13
N VAL A 88 6.08 -4.64 -0.20
CA VAL A 88 6.10 -5.60 -1.31
C VAL A 88 5.32 -6.83 -0.88
N ILE A 89 4.39 -7.28 -1.73
CA ILE A 89 3.55 -8.47 -1.51
C ILE A 89 3.77 -9.44 -2.66
N SER A 90 3.95 -10.72 -2.31
CA SER A 90 3.99 -11.84 -3.23
C SER A 90 2.87 -12.82 -2.86
N CYS A 91 1.94 -13.08 -3.77
CA CYS A 91 0.87 -14.07 -3.57
C CYS A 91 1.29 -15.41 -4.15
N TYR A 92 1.09 -16.48 -3.41
CA TYR A 92 1.42 -17.86 -3.79
C TYR A 92 0.14 -18.71 -3.76
N GLY A 93 0.06 -19.67 -4.67
CA GLY A 93 -1.02 -20.65 -4.71
C GLY A 93 -0.56 -21.93 -5.41
N LEU A 94 -1.20 -23.04 -5.07
CA LEU A 94 -0.82 -24.37 -5.53
C LEU A 94 -1.03 -24.52 -7.05
N ASP A 95 -0.09 -25.17 -7.74
CA ASP A 95 -0.29 -25.65 -9.10
C ASP A 95 -1.00 -27.01 -9.14
N ALA A 96 -1.22 -27.54 -10.34
CA ALA A 96 -1.91 -28.83 -10.53
C ALA A 96 -1.16 -30.03 -9.90
N PHE A 97 0.11 -29.86 -9.53
CA PHE A 97 0.94 -30.87 -8.87
C PHE A 97 1.10 -30.61 -7.36
N GLY A 98 0.44 -29.58 -6.83
CA GLY A 98 0.52 -29.22 -5.41
C GLY A 98 1.79 -28.45 -5.04
N HIS A 99 2.52 -27.89 -6.00
CA HIS A 99 3.66 -27.03 -5.70
C HIS A 99 3.21 -25.58 -5.51
N ASP A 100 3.83 -24.89 -4.56
CA ASP A 100 3.64 -23.45 -4.38
C ASP A 100 4.22 -22.68 -5.57
N VAL A 101 3.38 -21.90 -6.25
CA VAL A 101 3.79 -21.06 -7.38
C VAL A 101 3.32 -19.63 -7.16
N VAL A 102 4.19 -18.67 -7.46
CA VAL A 102 3.84 -17.25 -7.39
C VAL A 102 2.75 -16.92 -8.41
N ARG A 103 1.67 -16.29 -7.93
CA ARG A 103 0.48 -15.86 -8.68
C ARG A 103 0.46 -14.36 -8.93
N GLY A 104 1.33 -13.60 -8.28
CA GLY A 104 1.46 -12.19 -8.52
C GLY A 104 2.38 -11.51 -7.52
N TYR A 105 3.02 -10.45 -7.98
CA TYR A 105 3.75 -9.50 -7.16
C TYR A 105 3.05 -8.15 -7.21
N GLY A 106 3.13 -7.41 -6.11
CA GLY A 106 2.64 -6.05 -6.02
C GLY A 106 3.51 -5.27 -5.04
N ALA A 107 3.60 -3.95 -5.24
CA ALA A 107 4.21 -3.08 -4.26
C ALA A 107 3.44 -1.77 -4.15
N VAL A 108 3.48 -1.19 -2.95
CA VAL A 108 2.91 0.13 -2.67
C VAL A 108 3.80 0.85 -1.67
N HIS A 109 3.94 2.16 -1.84
CA HIS A 109 4.58 2.99 -0.82
C HIS A 109 3.70 3.05 0.43
N VAL A 110 4.33 3.03 1.60
CA VAL A 110 3.67 3.42 2.85
C VAL A 110 3.11 4.84 2.67
N PRO A 111 1.86 5.13 3.07
CA PRO A 111 1.32 6.49 2.96
C PRO A 111 2.19 7.51 3.69
N ILE A 112 2.50 8.62 3.02
CA ILE A 112 3.34 9.69 3.58
C ILE A 112 2.58 10.49 4.66
N SER A 113 1.28 10.72 4.44
CA SER A 113 0.45 11.45 5.39
C SER A 113 0.01 10.56 6.55
N PRO A 114 0.06 11.07 7.80
CA PRO A 114 -0.53 10.38 8.94
C PRO A 114 -2.03 10.10 8.76
N GLY A 115 -2.52 9.05 9.41
CA GLY A 115 -3.93 8.67 9.40
C GLY A 115 -4.18 7.28 8.81
N SER A 116 -5.46 6.99 8.58
CA SER A 116 -5.92 5.70 8.04
C SER A 116 -6.03 5.75 6.52
N HIS A 117 -5.54 4.71 5.86
CA HIS A 117 -5.46 4.59 4.41
C HIS A 117 -5.87 3.20 3.97
N THR A 118 -6.60 3.11 2.87
CA THR A 118 -6.81 1.87 2.14
C THR A 118 -6.16 1.99 0.77
N ARG A 119 -5.46 0.94 0.34
CA ARG A 119 -4.82 0.86 -0.98
C ARG A 119 -5.20 -0.46 -1.63
N GLU A 120 -5.51 -0.39 -2.92
CA GLU A 120 -5.68 -1.57 -3.76
C GLU A 120 -4.48 -1.67 -4.70
N LEU A 121 -3.70 -2.74 -4.53
CA LEU A 121 -2.46 -2.99 -5.26
C LEU A 121 -2.77 -3.90 -6.44
N PRO A 122 -2.50 -3.50 -7.69
CA PRO A 122 -2.56 -4.41 -8.81
C PRO A 122 -1.44 -5.45 -8.70
N MET A 123 -1.79 -6.71 -8.90
CA MET A 123 -0.85 -7.83 -8.83
C MET A 123 -0.46 -8.26 -10.23
N PHE A 124 0.83 -8.40 -10.47
CA PHE A 124 1.37 -8.72 -11.78
C PHE A 124 2.31 -9.91 -11.74
N VAL A 125 2.33 -10.67 -12.83
CA VAL A 125 3.29 -11.75 -13.07
C VAL A 125 4.12 -11.47 -14.32
N PRO A 126 5.42 -11.79 -14.33
CA PRO A 126 6.24 -11.67 -15.52
C PRO A 126 5.79 -12.68 -16.59
N GLU A 127 5.55 -12.20 -17.81
CA GLU A 127 5.35 -13.06 -18.97
C GLU A 127 6.71 -13.46 -19.56
N SER A 128 7.12 -14.73 -19.41
CA SER A 128 8.31 -15.24 -20.12
C SER A 128 8.15 -15.07 -21.64
N SER A 129 9.20 -14.52 -22.26
CA SER A 129 9.29 -14.11 -23.67
C SER A 129 9.32 -15.26 -24.68
N SER A 130 9.43 -16.52 -24.26
CA SER A 130 9.45 -17.67 -25.18
C SER A 130 8.55 -18.81 -24.70
N LYS A 131 7.57 -19.16 -25.54
CA LYS A 131 6.64 -20.29 -25.30
C LYS A 131 7.39 -21.63 -25.14
N PHE A 132 8.59 -21.75 -25.70
CA PHE A 132 9.41 -22.97 -25.64
C PHE A 132 10.15 -23.11 -24.30
N GLN A 133 10.65 -21.99 -23.73
CA GLN A 133 11.29 -21.98 -22.41
C GLN A 133 10.28 -22.23 -21.27
N LYS A 134 9.02 -21.82 -21.46
CA LYS A 134 7.88 -22.15 -20.59
C LYS A 134 7.53 -23.64 -20.58
N PHE A 135 7.64 -24.32 -21.73
CA PHE A 135 7.33 -25.74 -21.83
C PHE A 135 8.40 -26.61 -21.17
N THR A 136 9.68 -26.31 -21.36
CA THR A 136 10.78 -27.04 -20.71
C THR A 136 10.86 -26.79 -19.21
N SER A 137 10.56 -25.56 -18.74
CA SER A 137 10.49 -25.21 -17.31
C SER A 137 9.27 -25.83 -16.59
N TRP A 138 8.13 -25.99 -17.29
CA TRP A 138 6.97 -26.73 -16.80
C TRP A 138 7.25 -28.22 -16.62
N PHE A 139 8.06 -28.82 -17.50
CA PHE A 139 8.45 -30.23 -17.42
C PHE A 139 9.57 -30.51 -16.39
N LEU A 140 10.38 -29.50 -16.03
CA LEU A 140 11.54 -29.64 -15.14
C LEU A 140 11.33 -29.08 -13.72
N GLY A 141 10.13 -28.59 -13.38
CA GLY A 141 9.79 -28.14 -12.02
C GLY A 141 10.58 -26.92 -11.52
N ARG A 142 11.36 -26.25 -12.37
CA ARG A 142 12.13 -25.05 -12.03
C ARG A 142 11.56 -23.87 -12.78
N ARG A 143 10.67 -23.12 -12.13
CA ARG A 143 10.20 -21.83 -12.66
C ARG A 143 11.04 -20.68 -12.08
N PRO A 144 11.39 -19.69 -12.92
CA PRO A 144 12.09 -18.50 -12.47
C PRO A 144 11.16 -17.70 -11.54
N GLU A 145 11.43 -17.75 -10.25
CA GLU A 145 11.03 -16.70 -9.32
C GLU A 145 11.85 -15.45 -9.63
N PHE A 146 11.35 -14.25 -9.31
CA PHE A 146 12.30 -13.13 -9.24
C PHE A 146 13.36 -13.52 -8.22
N VAL A 147 14.63 -13.51 -8.65
CA VAL A 147 15.79 -13.84 -7.79
C VAL A 147 15.75 -13.00 -6.50
N ASP A 148 15.10 -11.83 -6.55
CA ASP A 148 14.64 -11.09 -5.39
C ASP A 148 13.26 -10.42 -5.68
N PRO A 149 12.17 -10.77 -4.94
CA PRO A 149 10.88 -10.08 -5.04
C PRO A 149 10.97 -8.57 -4.83
N LYS A 150 12.02 -8.08 -4.16
CA LYS A 150 12.28 -6.65 -3.90
C LYS A 150 12.62 -5.86 -5.15
N VAL A 151 12.95 -6.52 -6.28
CA VAL A 151 13.11 -5.87 -7.60
C VAL A 151 11.85 -5.11 -8.01
N VAL A 152 10.66 -5.56 -7.57
CA VAL A 152 9.39 -4.87 -7.80
C VAL A 152 9.38 -3.45 -7.21
N ALA A 153 10.09 -3.22 -6.11
CA ALA A 153 10.16 -1.92 -5.44
C ALA A 153 11.22 -0.97 -6.03
N GLN A 154 12.19 -1.49 -6.80
CA GLN A 154 13.39 -0.73 -7.18
C GLN A 154 13.28 0.02 -8.50
N GLY A 155 12.26 -0.21 -9.33
CA GLY A 155 12.05 0.52 -10.59
C GLY A 155 13.10 0.23 -11.70
N GLU A 156 14.35 -0.02 -11.36
CA GLU A 156 15.39 -0.53 -12.25
C GLU A 156 15.04 -1.95 -12.73
N GLY A 157 15.10 -2.16 -14.06
CA GLY A 157 14.70 -3.42 -14.70
C GLY A 157 13.27 -3.46 -15.25
N ARG A 158 12.48 -2.39 -15.11
CA ARG A 158 11.17 -2.24 -15.76
C ARG A 158 11.21 -2.23 -17.29
N GLU A 159 12.38 -2.13 -17.91
CA GLU A 159 12.52 -2.01 -19.36
C GLU A 159 12.53 -3.33 -20.14
N VAL A 160 12.52 -4.53 -19.52
CA VAL A 160 12.72 -5.79 -20.29
C VAL A 160 11.80 -6.95 -19.89
N THR A 161 10.71 -6.73 -19.16
CA THR A 161 9.76 -7.82 -18.85
C THR A 161 8.32 -7.41 -19.09
N ARG A 162 7.68 -8.00 -20.12
CA ARG A 162 6.23 -7.89 -20.31
C ARG A 162 5.54 -8.49 -19.09
N VAL A 163 4.65 -7.75 -18.46
CA VAL A 163 3.90 -8.22 -17.27
C VAL A 163 2.42 -8.39 -17.61
N ARG A 164 1.77 -9.36 -16.94
CA ARG A 164 0.32 -9.56 -16.99
C ARG A 164 -0.27 -9.25 -15.62
N SER A 165 -1.33 -8.45 -15.59
CA SER A 165 -2.14 -8.28 -14.38
C SER A 165 -2.94 -9.55 -14.11
N GLN A 166 -2.86 -10.07 -12.88
CA GLN A 166 -3.48 -11.34 -12.47
C GLN A 166 -4.37 -11.22 -11.23
N GLY A 167 -4.54 -10.01 -10.69
CA GLY A 167 -5.43 -9.78 -9.55
C GLY A 167 -5.18 -8.46 -8.86
N SER A 168 -5.78 -8.30 -7.68
CA SER A 168 -5.50 -7.18 -6.78
C SER A 168 -5.42 -7.63 -5.32
N VAL A 169 -4.65 -6.91 -4.52
CA VAL A 169 -4.59 -7.08 -3.05
C VAL A 169 -5.01 -5.78 -2.39
N LYS A 170 -5.93 -5.86 -1.42
CA LYS A 170 -6.37 -4.73 -0.60
C LYS A 170 -5.57 -4.71 0.70
N VAL A 171 -4.91 -3.58 0.97
CA VAL A 171 -4.13 -3.34 2.18
C VAL A 171 -4.69 -2.10 2.88
N THR A 172 -4.74 -2.16 4.21
CA THR A 172 -5.00 -0.99 5.04
C THR A 172 -3.74 -0.60 5.80
N PHE A 173 -3.55 0.71 5.97
CA PHE A 173 -2.47 1.30 6.74
C PHE A 173 -3.05 2.30 7.74
N SER A 174 -2.48 2.36 8.93
CA SER A 174 -2.62 3.42 9.90
C SER A 174 -1.22 3.95 10.16
N VAL A 175 -0.97 5.17 9.71
CA VAL A 175 0.36 5.79 9.75
C VAL A 175 0.38 6.86 10.83
N VAL A 176 1.38 6.79 11.71
CA VAL A 176 1.66 7.83 12.70
C VAL A 176 3.09 8.30 12.50
N THR A 177 3.26 9.61 12.29
CA THR A 177 4.58 10.21 12.17
C THR A 177 4.94 11.00 13.41
N ARG A 178 6.21 10.97 13.80
CA ARG A 178 6.75 11.80 14.87
C ARG A 178 7.95 12.59 14.37
N ASP A 179 8.01 13.86 14.74
CA ASP A 179 9.13 14.78 14.49
C ASP A 179 9.43 15.11 13.00
N MET A 180 8.63 14.64 12.02
CA MET A 180 8.71 15.02 10.60
C MET A 180 8.75 16.54 10.37
N LYS A 181 7.79 17.26 10.97
CA LYS A 181 7.69 18.73 10.86
C LYS A 181 8.88 19.47 11.47
N LYS A 182 9.52 18.90 12.49
CA LYS A 182 10.71 19.50 13.12
C LYS A 182 11.92 19.50 12.18
N LEU A 183 11.95 18.58 11.23
CA LEU A 183 12.95 18.48 10.17
C LEU A 183 12.51 19.18 8.87
N GLY A 184 11.41 19.94 8.91
CA GLY A 184 10.93 20.74 7.77
C GLY A 184 10.04 19.98 6.78
N TYR A 185 9.66 18.74 7.08
CA TYR A 185 8.74 17.97 6.23
C TYR A 185 7.29 18.19 6.65
N ASP A 186 6.51 18.86 5.80
CA ASP A 186 5.07 19.04 5.98
C ASP A 186 4.30 17.97 5.22
N THR A 187 3.58 17.12 5.97
CA THR A 187 2.82 15.98 5.46
C THR A 187 1.32 16.13 5.69
N GLU A 188 0.87 17.29 6.20
CA GLU A 188 -0.52 17.59 6.50
C GLU A 188 -1.16 18.37 5.35
N ALA A 189 -2.25 17.86 4.77
CA ALA A 189 -2.94 18.52 3.66
C ALA A 189 -3.51 19.91 4.02
N ALA A 190 -3.80 20.14 5.30
CA ALA A 190 -4.37 21.40 5.79
C ALA A 190 -3.36 22.55 5.88
N THR A 191 -2.06 22.25 5.83
CA THR A 191 -0.99 23.19 6.15
C THR A 191 -0.21 23.62 4.91
N VAL A 192 -0.48 23.00 3.76
CA VAL A 192 0.02 23.43 2.45
C VAL A 192 -0.73 24.69 2.01
N ALA A 193 -0.40 25.82 2.63
CA ALA A 193 -0.67 27.12 2.04
C ALA A 193 0.21 27.22 0.78
N ILE A 194 -0.40 27.13 -0.40
CA ILE A 194 0.30 27.44 -1.65
C ILE A 194 0.76 28.89 -1.52
N PRO A 195 2.07 29.20 -1.53
CA PRO A 195 2.59 30.53 -1.18
C PRO A 195 2.08 31.69 -2.07
N HIS A 196 1.33 31.37 -3.13
CA HIS A 196 0.85 32.31 -4.14
C HIS A 196 -0.68 32.45 -4.16
N LEU A 197 -1.41 31.67 -3.35
CA LEU A 197 -2.86 31.77 -3.24
C LEU A 197 -3.19 32.31 -1.85
N ALA A 198 -3.41 33.61 -1.78
CA ALA A 198 -3.90 34.25 -0.57
C ALA A 198 -5.18 33.51 -0.07
N PRO A 199 -5.32 33.25 1.23
CA PRO A 199 -6.52 32.64 1.76
C PRO A 199 -7.70 33.61 1.56
N GLY A 200 -8.58 33.27 0.62
CA GLY A 200 -9.85 33.95 0.44
C GLY A 200 -10.67 33.78 1.72
N ASN A 201 -11.16 34.90 2.24
CA ASN A 201 -11.93 35.01 3.47
C ASN A 201 -13.26 34.24 3.31
N THR A 202 -13.30 32.95 3.64
CA THR A 202 -14.55 32.18 3.65
C THR A 202 -15.28 32.42 4.96
N GLY A 203 -16.01 33.55 5.00
CA GLY A 203 -17.05 33.78 5.97
C GLY A 203 -18.07 32.63 5.92
N ILE A 204 -18.29 32.02 7.07
CA ILE A 204 -19.34 31.04 7.33
C ILE A 204 -20.69 31.68 6.98
N THR A 205 -21.36 31.17 5.95
CA THR A 205 -22.80 31.39 5.75
C THR A 205 -23.49 30.04 5.75
N THR A 206 -23.95 29.64 6.93
CA THR A 206 -24.92 28.56 7.13
C THR A 206 -26.22 28.95 6.44
N ILE A 207 -26.57 28.32 5.32
CA ILE A 207 -27.90 28.45 4.72
C ILE A 207 -28.83 27.42 5.38
N ARG A 208 -29.70 27.89 6.29
CA ARG A 208 -30.91 27.17 6.71
C ARG A 208 -31.98 27.37 5.64
N PRO A 209 -32.73 26.34 5.22
CA PRO A 209 -33.93 26.54 4.41
C PRO A 209 -35.10 26.92 5.32
N GLU A 210 -35.57 28.17 5.23
CA GLU A 210 -36.85 28.59 5.79
C GLU A 210 -37.99 28.20 4.85
N SER A 211 -38.94 27.47 5.40
CA SER A 211 -40.27 27.23 4.86
C SER A 211 -41.12 28.50 4.92
N GLN A 212 -41.60 29.00 3.78
CA GLN A 212 -42.77 29.87 3.74
C GLN A 212 -43.70 29.44 2.61
N ALA A 213 -44.84 28.88 3.02
CA ALA A 213 -46.05 28.77 2.21
C ALA A 213 -47.16 29.52 2.97
N HIS A 214 -47.50 30.71 2.48
CA HIS A 214 -48.77 31.42 2.65
C HIS A 214 -48.72 32.51 1.58
N GLY A 215 -49.65 32.60 0.63
CA GLY A 215 -51.09 32.74 0.84
C GLY A 215 -51.45 34.10 0.26
N THR A 216 -52.17 34.12 -0.86
CA THR A 216 -52.76 35.35 -1.42
C THR A 216 -54.23 35.08 -1.66
N GLU A 217 -55.06 35.72 -0.83
CA GLU A 217 -56.50 35.85 -1.01
C GLU A 217 -56.84 37.00 -1.96
N SER A 218 -57.84 36.72 -2.81
CA SER A 218 -58.91 37.54 -3.41
C SER A 218 -58.76 39.05 -3.66
N HIS A 219 -59.09 39.48 -4.89
CA HIS A 219 -60.39 40.04 -5.29
C HIS A 219 -60.34 40.70 -6.68
N SER A 220 -61.18 40.24 -7.61
CA SER A 220 -62.05 40.98 -8.56
C SER A 220 -62.51 40.04 -9.68
#